data_AF-L8H4F1-F1
#
_entry.id   AF-L8H4F1-F1
#
_cell.length_a   1.000
_cell.length_b   1.000
_cell.length_c   1.000
_cell.angle_alpha   90.00
_cell.angle_beta   90.00
_cell.angle_gamma   90.00
#
_symmetry.space_group_name_H-M   'P 1'
#
loop_
_entity.id
_entity.type
_entity.pdbx_description
1 polymer ?
#
loop_
_entity_poly.entity_id
_entity_poly.type
_entity_poly.pdbx_seq_one_letter_code
_entity_poly.pdbx_strand_id
1 'polypeptide(L)'
;MGSINPYAFKAHGLSEEFLSYHQSIEIVLTNFMRWVGHSPLVAHNSRFDMRMLCQELRRWDIPMNGNKVFCTLRYYRAKYPGMAYSLDDLASHFRIDQIIERRTHGALVDAEICARVYQKFLDAL
;
A
#
# COMPACT_ATOMS: atom_id res chain seq x y z
N MET A 1 -25.36 9.30 -2.05
CA MET A 1 -23.95 9.41 -2.45
C MET A 1 -23.23 10.13 -1.32
N GLY A 2 -22.28 9.48 -0.66
CA GLY A 2 -21.60 10.06 0.51
C GLY A 2 -20.46 10.97 0.05
N SER A 3 -20.29 12.11 0.73
CA SER A 3 -19.19 13.02 0.46
C SER A 3 -17.85 12.47 0.96
N ILE A 4 -16.74 12.91 0.34
CA ILE A 4 -15.39 12.56 0.80
C ILE A 4 -15.18 13.09 2.22
N ASN A 5 -14.64 12.22 3.08
CA ASN A 5 -14.27 12.60 4.42
C ASN A 5 -13.20 13.73 4.39
N PRO A 6 -13.39 14.86 5.08
CA PRO A 6 -12.44 15.98 5.05
C PRO A 6 -11.01 15.63 5.49
N TYR A 7 -10.85 14.66 6.40
CA TYR A 7 -9.54 14.17 6.81
C TYR A 7 -8.84 13.37 5.70
N ALA A 8 -9.61 12.60 4.91
CA ALA A 8 -9.09 11.90 3.75
C ALA A 8 -8.63 12.91 2.68
N PHE A 9 -9.48 13.90 2.36
CA PHE A 9 -9.11 14.98 1.46
C PHE A 9 -7.84 15.72 1.91
N LYS A 10 -7.71 16.03 3.21
CA LYS A 10 -6.51 16.67 3.75
C LYS A 10 -5.26 15.79 3.63
N ALA A 11 -5.40 14.47 3.71
CA ALA A 11 -4.28 13.54 3.64
C ALA A 11 -3.76 13.35 2.21
N HIS A 12 -4.65 13.15 1.23
CA HIS A 12 -4.28 12.75 -0.13
C HIS A 12 -4.66 13.77 -1.23
N GLY A 13 -5.47 14.78 -0.94
CA GLY A 13 -5.83 15.86 -1.88
C GLY A 13 -6.74 15.45 -3.05
N LEU A 14 -7.45 14.32 -2.95
CA LEU A 14 -8.29 13.80 -4.04
C LEU A 14 -9.73 14.27 -3.81
N SER A 15 -10.23 15.17 -4.66
CA SER A 15 -11.59 15.69 -4.59
C SER A 15 -12.62 14.73 -5.17
N GLU A 16 -13.90 14.92 -4.84
CA GLU A 16 -15.00 14.16 -5.46
C GLU A 16 -15.03 14.35 -6.97
N GLU A 17 -14.84 15.59 -7.40
CA GLU A 17 -14.75 15.92 -8.82
C GLU A 17 -13.61 15.15 -9.50
N PHE A 18 -12.40 15.16 -8.91
CA PHE A 18 -11.26 14.41 -9.44
C PHE A 18 -11.58 12.91 -9.55
N LEU A 19 -12.15 12.32 -8.50
CA LEU A 19 -12.52 10.90 -8.49
C LEU A 19 -13.64 10.58 -9.50
N SER A 20 -14.53 11.53 -9.80
CA SER A 20 -15.63 11.32 -10.75
C SER A 20 -15.18 11.07 -12.19
N TYR A 21 -13.96 11.51 -12.55
CA TYR A 21 -13.38 11.28 -13.88
C TYR A 21 -12.71 9.91 -14.04
N HIS A 22 -12.65 9.10 -12.98
CA HIS A 22 -11.94 7.81 -12.98
C HIS A 22 -12.92 6.63 -13.07
N GLN A 23 -12.37 5.47 -13.45
CA GLN A 23 -13.14 4.23 -13.53
C GLN A 23 -13.71 3.82 -12.17
N SER A 24 -14.84 3.11 -12.21
CA SER A 24 -15.43 2.53 -11.00
C SER A 24 -14.47 1.52 -10.36
N ILE A 25 -14.62 1.36 -9.04
CA ILE A 25 -13.78 0.44 -8.26
C ILE A 25 -13.88 -1.00 -8.75
N GLU A 26 -15.03 -1.44 -9.26
CA GLU A 26 -15.24 -2.78 -9.84
C GLU A 26 -14.28 -3.05 -11.01
N ILE A 27 -14.19 -2.09 -11.95
CA ILE A 27 -13.33 -2.18 -13.13
C ILE A 27 -11.87 -2.18 -12.69
N VAL A 28 -11.51 -1.25 -11.81
CA VAL A 28 -10.13 -1.10 -11.31
C VAL A 28 -9.69 -2.36 -10.56
N LEU A 29 -10.52 -2.91 -9.66
CA LEU A 29 -10.19 -4.12 -8.89
C LEU A 29 -10.10 -5.35 -9.78
N THR A 30 -11.00 -5.50 -10.76
CA THR A 30 -10.94 -6.62 -11.71
C THR A 30 -9.62 -6.59 -12.47
N ASN A 31 -9.23 -5.42 -12.99
CA ASN A 31 -7.98 -5.25 -13.71
C ASN A 31 -6.77 -5.45 -12.80
N PHE A 32 -6.81 -4.94 -11.56
CA PHE A 32 -5.77 -5.12 -10.57
C PHE A 32 -5.56 -6.61 -10.24
N MET A 33 -6.63 -7.35 -9.95
CA MET A 33 -6.54 -8.78 -9.62
C MET A 33 -6.02 -9.62 -10.80
N ARG A 34 -6.38 -9.27 -12.03
CA ARG A 34 -5.78 -9.89 -13.23
C ARG A 34 -4.30 -9.58 -13.36
N TRP A 35 -3.91 -8.33 -13.12
CA TRP A 35 -2.53 -7.88 -13.23
C TRP A 35 -1.61 -8.51 -12.18
N VAL A 36 -2.02 -8.56 -10.91
CA VAL A 36 -1.20 -9.20 -9.85
C VAL A 36 -1.12 -10.71 -10.00
N GLY A 37 -2.13 -11.35 -10.62
CA GLY A 37 -2.18 -12.81 -10.77
C GLY A 37 -1.98 -13.51 -9.42
N HIS A 38 -1.08 -14.49 -9.37
CA HIS A 38 -0.71 -15.21 -8.14
C HIS A 38 0.54 -14.62 -7.43
N SER A 39 1.00 -13.45 -7.84
CA SER A 39 2.21 -12.83 -7.28
C SER A 39 2.05 -12.53 -5.79
N PRO A 40 3.12 -12.63 -4.98
CA PRO A 40 3.07 -12.19 -3.59
C PRO A 40 2.71 -10.70 -3.50
N LEU A 41 1.86 -10.36 -2.53
CA LEU A 41 1.51 -8.99 -2.21
C LEU A 41 2.38 -8.50 -1.05
N VAL A 42 3.13 -7.44 -1.27
CA VAL A 42 4.03 -6.84 -0.26
C VAL A 42 3.46 -5.48 0.15
N ALA A 43 3.19 -5.31 1.44
CA ALA A 43 2.67 -4.05 1.97
C ALA A 43 3.20 -3.74 3.38
N HIS A 44 3.28 -2.45 3.71
CA HIS A 44 3.60 -2.00 5.05
C HIS A 44 2.34 -1.95 5.90
N ASN A 45 2.37 -2.57 7.08
CA ASN A 45 1.16 -2.77 7.89
C ASN A 45 -0.01 -3.42 7.10
N SER A 46 0.32 -4.43 6.28
CA SER A 46 -0.57 -5.12 5.33
C SER A 46 -1.96 -5.52 5.85
N ARG A 47 -2.16 -5.66 7.16
CA ARG A 47 -3.49 -5.92 7.74
C ARG A 47 -4.52 -4.86 7.35
N PHE A 48 -4.09 -3.59 7.21
CA PHE A 48 -4.97 -2.51 6.79
C PHE A 48 -5.37 -2.66 5.32
N ASP A 49 -4.39 -2.76 4.42
CA ASP A 49 -4.62 -2.89 2.97
C ASP A 49 -5.44 -4.13 2.64
N MET A 50 -5.07 -5.28 3.23
CA MET A 50 -5.78 -6.54 2.99
C MET A 50 -7.22 -6.49 3.50
N ARG A 51 -7.51 -5.75 4.57
CA ARG A 51 -8.90 -5.56 5.02
C ARG A 51 -9.72 -4.78 3.99
N MET A 52 -9.17 -3.69 3.47
CA MET A 52 -9.84 -2.85 2.46
C MET A 52 -10.02 -3.63 1.15
N LEU A 53 -8.95 -4.26 0.65
CA LEU A 53 -8.97 -5.07 -0.56
C LEU A 53 -10.00 -6.22 -0.44
N CYS A 54 -9.93 -7.04 0.60
CA CYS A 54 -10.87 -8.16 0.77
C CYS A 54 -12.32 -7.70 0.96
N GLN A 55 -12.56 -6.52 1.55
CA GLN A 55 -13.90 -5.96 1.67
C GLN A 55 -14.46 -5.58 0.31
N GLU A 56 -13.71 -4.85 -0.52
CA GLU A 56 -14.19 -4.45 -1.83
C GLU A 56 -14.27 -5.62 -2.80
N LEU A 57 -13.31 -6.57 -2.78
CA LEU A 57 -13.41 -7.80 -3.58
C LEU A 57 -14.70 -8.57 -3.28
N ARG A 58 -15.08 -8.70 -2.00
CA ARG A 58 -16.35 -9.33 -1.59
C ARG A 58 -17.58 -8.52 -2.02
N ARG A 59 -17.52 -7.19 -1.98
CA ARG A 59 -18.65 -6.33 -2.40
C ARG A 59 -18.98 -6.52 -3.88
N TRP A 60 -17.97 -6.82 -4.70
CA TRP A 60 -18.09 -6.92 -6.16
C TRP A 60 -17.97 -8.36 -6.69
N ASP A 61 -18.03 -9.36 -5.80
CA ASP A 61 -17.90 -10.79 -6.14
C ASP A 61 -16.64 -11.13 -6.96
N ILE A 62 -15.54 -10.39 -6.74
CA ILE A 62 -14.26 -10.61 -7.41
C ILE A 62 -13.43 -11.60 -6.58
N PRO A 63 -12.97 -12.73 -7.15
CA PRO A 63 -12.20 -13.72 -6.39
C PRO A 63 -10.78 -13.22 -6.11
N MET A 64 -10.25 -13.65 -4.96
CA MET A 64 -8.83 -13.49 -4.63
C MET A 64 -8.02 -14.67 -5.20
N ASN A 65 -6.82 -14.41 -5.72
CA ASN A 65 -6.00 -15.44 -6.37
C ASN A 65 -5.16 -16.28 -5.38
N GLY A 66 -5.50 -16.29 -4.09
CA GLY A 66 -4.72 -16.97 -3.05
C GLY A 66 -3.32 -16.40 -2.84
N ASN A 67 -3.11 -15.11 -3.14
CA ASN A 67 -1.81 -14.45 -3.03
C ASN A 67 -1.24 -14.56 -1.61
N LYS A 68 0.05 -14.90 -1.51
CA LYS A 68 0.78 -14.79 -0.25
C LYS A 68 0.98 -13.32 0.10
N VAL A 69 0.87 -12.96 1.37
CA VAL A 69 1.03 -11.57 1.84
C VAL A 69 2.27 -11.46 2.71
N PHE A 70 3.16 -10.53 2.35
CA PHE A 70 4.34 -10.18 3.15
C PHE A 70 4.15 -8.80 3.77
N CYS A 71 4.42 -8.71 5.08
CA CYS A 71 4.26 -7.48 5.85
C CYS A 71 5.62 -6.92 6.24
N THR A 72 6.05 -5.82 5.61
CA THR A 72 7.36 -5.21 5.88
C THR A 72 7.50 -4.75 7.33
N LEU A 73 6.43 -4.21 7.93
CA LEU A 73 6.38 -3.84 9.35
C LEU A 73 6.66 -5.04 10.26
N ARG A 74 5.98 -6.17 10.05
CA ARG A 74 6.14 -7.36 10.91
C ARG A 74 7.55 -7.92 10.80
N TYR A 75 8.08 -8.00 9.58
CA TYR A 75 9.44 -8.48 9.35
C TYR A 75 10.47 -7.57 10.03
N TYR A 76 10.37 -6.26 9.79
CA TYR A 76 11.29 -5.29 10.38
C TYR A 76 11.22 -5.28 11.90
N ARG A 77 10.03 -5.33 12.50
CA ARG A 77 9.86 -5.40 13.96
C ARG A 77 10.52 -6.64 14.58
N ALA A 78 10.48 -7.78 13.90
CA ALA A 78 11.14 -8.98 14.37
C ALA A 78 12.67 -8.87 14.27
N LYS A 79 13.19 -8.22 13.22
CA LYS A 79 14.63 -8.06 12.99
C LYS A 79 15.26 -6.94 13.83
N TYR A 80 14.52 -5.88 14.14
CA TYR A 80 15.02 -4.68 14.84
C TYR A 80 14.10 -4.33 16.04
N PRO A 81 14.12 -5.13 17.12
CA PRO A 81 13.29 -4.88 18.29
C PRO A 81 13.65 -3.55 18.97
N GLY A 82 12.65 -2.84 19.50
CA GLY A 82 12.81 -1.56 20.19
C GLY A 82 12.87 -0.31 19.29
N MET A 83 12.80 -0.46 17.96
CA MET A 83 12.81 0.66 17.03
C MET A 83 11.42 1.25 16.77
N ALA A 84 11.38 2.41 16.13
CA ALA A 84 10.17 2.93 15.50
C ALA A 84 9.85 2.14 14.21
N TYR A 85 8.58 2.04 13.84
CA TYR A 85 8.09 1.05 12.86
C TYR A 85 7.15 1.61 11.79
N SER A 86 7.05 2.93 11.65
CA SER A 86 6.35 3.53 10.52
C SER A 86 7.13 3.30 9.22
N LEU A 87 6.46 3.41 8.07
CA LEU A 87 7.13 3.29 6.78
C LEU A 87 8.29 4.31 6.65
N ASP A 88 8.12 5.48 7.26
CA ASP A 88 9.10 6.57 7.28
C ASP A 88 10.33 6.19 8.11
N ASP A 89 10.13 5.53 9.25
CA ASP A 89 11.23 5.03 10.08
C ASP A 89 12.06 3.99 9.31
N LEU A 90 11.40 3.08 8.60
CA LEU A 90 12.07 2.09 7.76
C LEU A 90 12.81 2.76 6.60
N ALA A 91 12.19 3.74 5.94
CA ALA A 91 12.80 4.48 4.84
C ALA A 91 14.06 5.23 5.31
N SER A 92 13.98 5.92 6.45
CA SER A 92 15.10 6.63 7.06
C SER A 92 16.22 5.68 7.48
N HIS A 93 15.87 4.56 8.15
CA HIS A 93 16.85 3.55 8.57
C HIS A 93 17.67 3.01 7.40
N PHE A 94 17.03 2.77 6.25
CA PHE A 94 17.68 2.27 5.04
C PHE A 94 18.17 3.36 4.07
N ARG A 95 18.08 4.64 4.45
CA ARG A 95 18.46 5.79 3.62
C ARG A 95 17.77 5.84 2.26
N ILE A 96 16.52 5.40 2.20
CA ILE A 96 15.68 5.39 0.97
C ILE A 96 15.13 6.78 0.67
N ASP A 97 14.95 7.61 1.70
CA ASP A 97 14.58 9.01 1.63
C ASP A 97 15.56 9.87 0.81
N GLN A 98 16.82 9.44 0.67
CA GLN A 98 17.84 10.08 -0.17
C GLN A 98 17.68 9.77 -1.66
N ILE A 99 16.81 8.82 -2.01
CA ILE A 99 16.62 8.30 -3.37
C ILE A 99 15.26 8.73 -3.94
N ILE A 100 14.26 8.92 -3.09
CA ILE A 100 12.87 9.22 -3.49
C ILE A 100 12.47 10.59 -2.97
N GLU A 101 12.18 11.53 -3.88
CA GLU A 101 11.67 12.85 -3.53
C GLU A 101 10.20 12.73 -3.05
N ARG A 102 10.00 12.87 -1.74
CA ARG A 102 8.65 12.88 -1.15
C ARG A 102 8.01 14.25 -1.34
N ARG A 103 7.21 14.41 -2.40
CA ARG A 103 6.42 15.64 -2.59
C ARG A 103 5.14 15.68 -1.75
N THR A 104 4.47 14.54 -1.57
CA THR A 104 3.29 14.35 -0.68
C THR A 104 3.20 12.88 -0.23
N HIS A 105 2.47 12.60 0.87
CA HIS A 105 2.10 11.22 1.26
C HIS A 105 1.05 10.67 0.28
N GLY A 106 1.52 10.21 -0.88
CA GLY A 106 0.71 9.56 -1.89
C GLY A 106 0.90 8.05 -1.87
N ALA A 107 -0.19 7.29 -2.03
CA ALA A 107 -0.15 5.83 -2.02
C ALA A 107 0.85 5.24 -3.03
N LEU A 108 1.10 5.92 -4.16
CA LEU A 108 2.10 5.51 -5.14
C LEU A 108 3.54 5.62 -4.61
N VAL A 109 3.87 6.76 -3.98
CA VAL A 109 5.20 6.98 -3.38
C VAL A 109 5.40 6.01 -2.21
N ASP A 110 4.37 5.79 -1.39
CA ASP A 110 4.42 4.83 -0.29
C ASP A 110 4.63 3.39 -0.80
N ALA A 111 3.99 3.01 -1.91
CA ALA A 111 4.20 1.71 -2.55
C ALA A 111 5.64 1.56 -3.07
N GLU A 112 6.21 2.62 -3.67
CA GLU A 112 7.61 2.61 -4.11
C GLU A 112 8.57 2.46 -2.93
N ILE A 113 8.37 3.23 -1.85
CA ILE A 113 9.19 3.13 -0.65
C ILE A 113 9.08 1.73 -0.03
N CYS A 114 7.87 1.18 0.06
CA CYS A 114 7.66 -0.18 0.54
C CYS A 114 8.43 -1.21 -0.31
N ALA A 115 8.43 -1.06 -1.64
CA ALA A 115 9.20 -1.91 -2.54
C ALA A 115 10.71 -1.80 -2.31
N ARG A 116 11.24 -0.58 -2.13
CA ARG A 116 12.67 -0.36 -1.81
C ARG A 116 13.07 -0.96 -0.46
N VAL A 117 12.22 -0.79 0.56
CA VAL A 117 12.41 -1.42 1.87
C VAL A 117 12.46 -2.95 1.72
N TYR A 118 11.53 -3.52 0.97
CA TYR A 118 11.52 -4.96 0.71
C TYR A 118 12.77 -5.43 -0.03
N GLN A 119 13.26 -4.66 -1.01
CA GLN A 119 14.53 -4.94 -1.69
C GLN A 119 15.70 -5.00 -0.70
N LYS A 120 15.79 -4.07 0.26
CA LYS A 120 16.82 -4.11 1.31
C LYS A 120 16.75 -5.34 2.20
N PHE A 121 15.55 -5.91 2.40
CA PHE A 121 15.42 -7.17 3.12
C PHE A 121 15.94 -8.35 2.33
N LEU A 122 15.71 -8.36 1.01
CA LEU A 122 16.21 -9.41 0.12
C LEU A 122 17.73 -9.35 -0.02
N ASP A 123 18.31 -8.16 -0.14
CA ASP A 123 19.77 -7.97 -0.25
C ASP A 123 20.52 -8.36 1.03
N ALA A 124 19.82 -8.46 2.17
CA ALA A 124 20.37 -8.79 3.48
C ALA A 124 20.12 -10.24 3.91
N LEU A 125 19.68 -11.09 2.97
CA LEU A 125 19.62 -12.55 3.08
C LEU A 125 20.89 -13.17 2.48
#